data_AF-R4LW65-F1
#
_entry.id   AF-R4LW65-F1
#
_cell.length_a   1.000
_cell.length_b   1.000
_cell.length_c   1.000
_cell.angle_alpha   90.00
_cell.angle_beta   90.00
_cell.angle_gamma   90.00
#
_symmetry.space_group_name_H-M   'P 1'
#
loop_
_entity.id
_entity.type
_entity.pdbx_description
1 polymer ?
#
loop_
_entity_poly.entity_id
_entity_poly.type
_entity_poly.pdbx_seq_one_letter_code
_entity_poly.pdbx_strand_id
1 'polypeptide(L)'
;MAATIEESFPEASEELIAAVLLHDAPYFAPASVDLDAVLTEEVGADVVRIVRAIEQEHRALSEGDTPDLPVDDRDAIIASAADKYVSIDTITSRAYLSSDRAAYWDQRRPFVARVPYFVAFATEAEPYLPPNLADKLTVAVIRAADITEPYRPAATAALHATRSDQPSVC
;
A
#
# COMPACT_ATOMS: atom_id res chain seq x y z
N MET A 1 -3.45 -5.97 11.24
CA MET A 1 -2.05 -5.96 10.79
C MET A 1 -1.14 -6.79 11.68
N ALA A 2 -1.08 -6.54 13.01
CA ALA A 2 -0.26 -7.35 13.93
C ALA A 2 -0.56 -8.87 13.84
N ALA A 3 -1.83 -9.27 13.93
CA ALA A 3 -2.22 -10.69 13.76
C ALA A 3 -1.79 -11.28 12.41
N THR A 4 -1.81 -10.48 11.33
CA THR A 4 -1.31 -10.94 10.02
C THR A 4 0.18 -11.22 10.07
N ILE A 5 0.97 -10.34 10.71
CA ILE A 5 2.40 -10.55 10.90
C ILE A 5 2.64 -11.78 11.77
N GLU A 6 1.98 -11.91 12.92
CA GLU A 6 2.16 -13.05 13.83
C GLU A 6 1.83 -14.39 13.15
N GLU A 7 0.76 -14.44 12.34
CA GLU A 7 0.39 -15.65 11.58
C GLU A 7 1.35 -15.95 10.42
N SER A 8 1.81 -14.93 9.71
CA SER A 8 2.61 -15.09 8.48
C SER A 8 4.12 -15.10 8.74
N PHE A 9 4.55 -14.58 9.88
CA PHE A 9 5.92 -14.49 10.33
C PHE A 9 6.01 -14.61 11.86
N PRO A 10 5.88 -15.83 12.41
CA PRO A 10 5.91 -16.07 13.86
C PRO A 10 7.22 -15.66 14.56
N GLU A 11 8.29 -15.44 13.80
CA GLU A 11 9.60 -14.99 14.29
C GLU A 11 9.75 -13.46 14.25
N ALA A 12 8.65 -12.71 14.02
CA ALA A 12 8.66 -11.25 14.04
C ALA A 12 9.20 -10.70 15.37
N SER A 13 10.06 -9.69 15.28
CA SER A 13 10.57 -8.99 16.46
C SER A 13 9.46 -8.18 17.14
N GLU A 14 9.64 -7.91 18.44
CA GLU A 14 8.70 -7.07 19.19
C GLU A 14 8.65 -5.66 18.60
N GLU A 15 9.77 -5.14 18.10
CA GLU A 15 9.88 -3.85 17.44
C GLU A 15 9.05 -3.81 16.13
N LEU A 16 9.08 -4.87 15.33
CA LEU A 16 8.26 -4.97 14.12
C LEU A 16 6.77 -4.98 14.46
N ILE A 17 6.37 -5.74 15.49
CA ILE A 17 4.98 -5.77 15.96
C ILE A 17 4.55 -4.39 16.48
N ALA A 18 5.37 -3.74 17.29
CA ALA A 18 5.09 -2.41 17.83
C ALA A 18 4.98 -1.36 16.70
N ALA A 19 5.90 -1.37 15.75
CA ALA A 19 5.85 -0.47 14.58
C ALA A 19 4.59 -0.68 13.76
N VAL A 20 4.17 -1.94 13.57
CA VAL A 20 2.92 -2.28 12.89
C VAL A 20 1.70 -1.73 13.64
N LEU A 21 1.68 -1.81 14.98
CA LEU A 21 0.60 -1.24 15.78
C LEU A 21 0.57 0.30 15.74
N LEU A 22 1.73 0.94 15.55
CA LEU A 22 1.91 2.39 15.63
C LEU A 22 2.05 3.09 14.27
N HIS A 23 2.02 2.36 13.15
CA HIS A 23 2.30 2.90 11.82
C HIS A 23 1.44 4.10 11.41
N ASP A 24 0.19 4.15 11.88
CA ASP A 24 -0.75 5.24 11.62
C ASP A 24 -0.52 6.48 12.50
N ALA A 25 0.28 6.37 13.57
CA ALA A 25 0.49 7.44 14.54
C ALA A 25 0.90 8.80 13.91
N PRO A 26 1.77 8.86 12.88
CA PRO A 26 2.11 10.13 12.21
C PRO A 26 0.90 10.89 11.65
N TYR A 27 -0.17 10.19 11.26
CA TYR A 27 -1.39 10.80 10.71
C TYR A 27 -2.34 11.34 11.79
N PHE A 28 -2.21 10.88 13.03
CA PHE A 28 -3.13 11.21 14.13
C PHE A 28 -2.48 12.02 15.26
N ALA A 29 -1.15 12.08 15.31
CA ALA A 29 -0.44 12.84 16.33
C ALA A 29 -0.74 14.35 16.21
N PRO A 30 -1.02 15.05 17.33
CA PRO A 30 -1.15 16.50 17.31
C PRO A 30 0.15 17.16 16.85
N ALA A 31 0.07 18.20 16.02
CA ALA A 31 1.26 18.89 15.48
C ALA A 31 2.18 19.51 16.56
N SER A 32 1.68 19.68 17.79
CA SER A 32 2.46 20.17 18.94
C SER A 32 3.28 19.09 19.64
N VAL A 33 3.08 17.81 19.30
CA VAL A 33 3.78 16.67 19.91
C VAL A 33 5.00 16.32 19.05
N ASP A 34 6.15 16.21 19.68
CA ASP A 34 7.33 15.59 19.08
C ASP A 34 7.15 14.07 19.08
N LEU A 35 6.48 13.56 18.04
CA LEU A 35 6.13 12.14 17.94
C LEU A 35 7.39 11.25 17.93
N ASP A 36 8.47 11.68 17.27
CA ASP A 36 9.70 10.87 17.19
C ASP A 36 10.35 10.74 18.55
N ALA A 37 10.40 11.82 19.33
CA ALA A 37 10.93 11.78 20.69
C ALA A 37 10.09 10.84 21.58
N VAL A 38 8.76 10.96 21.54
CA VAL A 38 7.84 10.13 22.33
C VAL A 38 7.99 8.65 21.96
N LEU A 39 7.97 8.32 20.67
CA LEU A 39 8.11 6.94 20.24
C LEU A 39 9.50 6.38 20.55
N THR A 40 10.56 7.19 20.42
CA THR A 40 11.92 6.77 20.79
C THR A 40 12.03 6.45 22.27
N GLU A 41 11.39 7.25 23.14
CA GLU A 41 11.40 7.05 24.59
C GLU A 41 10.58 5.81 25.00
N GLU A 42 9.40 5.62 24.42
CA GLU A 42 8.46 4.58 24.85
C GLU A 42 8.71 3.20 24.21
N VAL A 43 9.13 3.16 22.94
CA VAL A 43 9.21 1.93 22.15
C VAL A 43 10.53 1.77 21.38
N GLY A 44 11.43 2.75 21.48
CA GLY A 44 12.77 2.67 20.90
C GLY A 44 12.89 3.18 19.47
N ALA A 45 14.13 3.49 19.07
CA ALA A 45 14.44 4.11 17.78
C ALA A 45 14.17 3.21 16.56
N ASP A 46 14.26 1.89 16.71
CA ASP A 46 13.97 0.95 15.62
C ASP A 46 12.49 0.98 15.21
N VAL A 47 11.58 1.14 16.19
CA VAL A 47 10.16 1.31 15.92
C VAL A 47 9.91 2.61 15.14
N VAL A 48 10.55 3.71 15.55
CA VAL A 48 10.45 5.00 14.85
C VAL A 48 10.93 4.90 13.40
N ARG A 49 12.07 4.24 13.18
CA ARG A 49 12.61 4.00 11.82
C ARG A 49 11.58 3.30 10.94
N ILE A 50 10.99 2.20 11.41
CA ILE A 50 9.99 1.43 10.64
C ILE A 50 8.72 2.26 10.40
N VAL A 51 8.20 2.96 11.42
CA VAL A 51 7.02 3.82 11.29
C VAL A 51 7.24 4.93 10.25
N ARG A 52 8.40 5.59 10.26
CA ARG A 52 8.72 6.65 9.28
C ARG A 52 8.93 6.09 7.88
N ALA A 53 9.47 4.89 7.74
CA ALA A 53 9.57 4.24 6.43
C ALA A 53 8.18 3.93 5.84
N ILE A 54 7.23 3.47 6.66
CA ILE A 54 5.83 3.25 6.23
C ILE A 54 5.18 4.58 5.84
N GLU A 55 5.35 5.64 6.64
CA GLU A 55 4.81 6.96 6.32
C GLU A 55 5.36 7.50 4.98
N GLN A 56 6.66 7.34 4.74
CA GLN A 56 7.27 7.73 3.46
C GLN A 56 6.67 6.92 2.30
N GLU A 57 6.46 5.63 2.47
CA GLU A 57 5.84 4.79 1.45
C GLU A 57 4.38 5.21 1.18
N HIS A 58 3.60 5.54 2.21
CA HIS A 58 2.24 6.08 2.05
C HIS A 58 2.20 7.42 1.30
N ARG A 59 3.23 8.27 1.48
CA ARG A 59 3.40 9.48 0.67
C ARG A 59 3.71 9.13 -0.78
N ALA A 60 4.62 8.18 -1.03
CA ALA A 60 4.92 7.70 -2.38
C ALA A 60 3.68 7.14 -3.08
N LEU A 61 2.86 6.34 -2.37
CA LEU A 61 1.56 5.85 -2.84
C LEU A 61 0.60 7.00 -3.19
N SER A 62 0.69 8.14 -2.50
CA SER A 62 -0.17 9.30 -2.73
C SER A 62 0.31 10.15 -3.91
N GLU A 63 1.61 10.18 -4.18
CA GLU A 63 2.27 11.13 -5.10
C GLU A 63 2.73 10.51 -6.42
N GLY A 64 2.96 9.19 -6.47
CA GLY A 64 3.53 8.48 -7.61
C GLY A 64 2.79 7.21 -7.98
N ASP A 65 3.24 6.59 -9.08
CA ASP A 65 2.69 5.32 -9.60
C ASP A 65 3.69 4.15 -9.46
N THR A 66 4.88 4.41 -8.92
CA THR A 66 5.95 3.42 -8.73
C THR A 66 6.32 3.35 -7.25
N PRO A 67 6.39 2.14 -6.67
CA PRO A 67 6.86 1.95 -5.31
C PRO A 67 8.32 2.42 -5.15
N ASP A 68 8.63 2.98 -3.99
CA ASP A 68 10.00 3.26 -3.56
C ASP A 68 10.28 2.39 -2.34
N LEU A 69 10.78 1.17 -2.58
CA LEU A 69 11.05 0.21 -1.51
C LEU A 69 12.40 0.52 -0.83
N PRO A 70 12.44 0.61 0.52
CA PRO A 70 13.70 0.72 1.23
C PRO A 70 14.39 -0.66 1.27
N VAL A 71 15.07 -1.04 0.19
CA VAL A 71 15.65 -2.40 0.01
C VAL A 71 16.64 -2.82 1.09
N ASP A 72 17.22 -1.86 1.82
CA ASP A 72 18.13 -2.10 2.95
C ASP A 72 17.38 -2.26 4.29
N ASP A 73 16.05 -2.08 4.31
CA ASP A 73 15.20 -2.13 5.50
C ASP A 73 14.10 -3.18 5.34
N ARG A 74 14.48 -4.44 5.60
CA ARG A 74 13.56 -5.58 5.45
C ARG A 74 12.33 -5.48 6.35
N ASP A 75 12.47 -4.98 7.58
CA ASP A 75 11.36 -4.86 8.52
C ASP A 75 10.34 -3.82 8.04
N ALA A 76 10.80 -2.71 7.46
CA ALA A 76 9.93 -1.74 6.82
C ALA A 76 9.15 -2.32 5.64
N ILE A 77 9.80 -3.16 4.81
CA ILE A 77 9.14 -3.85 3.68
C ILE A 77 8.08 -4.82 4.20
N ILE A 78 8.38 -5.61 5.24
CA ILE A 78 7.45 -6.56 5.84
C ILE A 78 6.24 -5.83 6.43
N ALA A 79 6.47 -4.76 7.19
CA ALA A 79 5.38 -3.96 7.78
C ALA A 79 4.49 -3.32 6.70
N SER A 80 5.11 -2.74 5.66
CA SER A 80 4.40 -2.14 4.53
C SER A 80 3.58 -3.17 3.72
N ALA A 81 4.07 -4.39 3.59
CA ALA A 81 3.36 -5.48 2.93
C ALA A 81 2.16 -5.96 3.75
N ALA A 82 2.30 -6.06 5.07
CA ALA A 82 1.19 -6.44 5.95
C ALA A 82 0.09 -5.37 5.98
N ASP A 83 0.46 -4.09 5.94
CA ASP A 83 -0.51 -2.99 5.83
C ASP A 83 -1.34 -3.11 4.54
N LYS A 84 -0.65 -3.23 3.41
CA LYS A 84 -1.30 -3.37 2.10
C LYS A 84 -2.19 -4.61 2.05
N TYR A 85 -1.72 -5.75 2.53
CA TYR A 85 -2.53 -6.96 2.58
C TYR A 85 -3.82 -6.73 3.36
N VAL A 86 -3.74 -6.19 4.58
CA VAL A 86 -4.93 -5.96 5.43
C VAL A 86 -5.88 -4.96 4.78
N SER A 87 -5.35 -3.87 4.23
CA SER A 87 -6.13 -2.83 3.57
C SER A 87 -6.84 -3.36 2.31
N ILE A 88 -6.13 -4.09 1.46
CA ILE A 88 -6.68 -4.68 0.23
C ILE A 88 -7.69 -5.78 0.54
N ASP A 89 -7.37 -6.70 1.45
CA ASP A 89 -8.28 -7.78 1.82
C ASP A 89 -9.56 -7.23 2.45
N THR A 90 -9.46 -6.22 3.33
CA THR A 90 -10.62 -5.57 3.93
C THR A 90 -11.50 -4.89 2.88
N ILE A 91 -10.89 -4.11 1.97
CA ILE A 91 -11.64 -3.36 0.95
C ILE A 91 -12.32 -4.32 -0.04
N THR A 92 -11.62 -5.35 -0.49
CA THR A 92 -12.17 -6.33 -1.44
C THR A 92 -13.24 -7.21 -0.78
N SER A 93 -13.03 -7.67 0.45
CA SER A 93 -14.02 -8.44 1.21
C SER A 93 -15.32 -7.66 1.43
N ARG A 94 -15.23 -6.38 1.78
CA ARG A 94 -16.41 -5.51 1.91
C ARG A 94 -17.15 -5.30 0.59
N ALA A 95 -16.44 -5.29 -0.54
CA ALA A 95 -17.09 -5.22 -1.85
C ALA A 95 -17.97 -6.45 -2.12
N TYR A 96 -17.53 -7.65 -1.71
CA TYR A 96 -18.33 -8.86 -1.84
C TYR A 96 -19.60 -8.84 -0.99
N LEU A 97 -19.55 -8.20 0.17
CA LEU A 97 -20.68 -8.05 1.09
C LEU A 97 -21.63 -6.91 0.70
N SER A 98 -21.23 -6.03 -0.23
CA SER A 98 -22.08 -4.93 -0.69
C SER A 98 -23.24 -5.43 -1.56
N SER A 99 -24.44 -4.95 -1.29
CA SER A 99 -25.63 -5.19 -2.14
C SER A 99 -25.57 -4.42 -3.46
N ASP A 100 -24.84 -3.31 -3.50
CA ASP A 100 -24.53 -2.53 -4.70
C ASP A 100 -23.01 -2.39 -4.85
N ARG A 101 -22.44 -3.23 -5.71
CA ARG A 101 -20.99 -3.22 -5.98
C ARG A 101 -20.56 -2.01 -6.80
N ALA A 102 -21.42 -1.53 -7.70
CA ALA A 102 -21.09 -0.40 -8.55
C ALA A 102 -20.98 0.88 -7.70
N ALA A 103 -21.96 1.14 -6.83
CA ALA A 103 -21.90 2.26 -5.90
C ALA A 103 -20.72 2.13 -4.91
N TYR A 104 -20.41 0.91 -4.45
CA TYR A 104 -19.28 0.66 -3.55
C TYR A 104 -17.94 1.10 -4.16
N TRP A 105 -17.70 0.73 -5.43
CA TRP A 105 -16.47 1.08 -6.14
C TRP A 105 -16.45 2.52 -6.63
N ASP A 106 -17.60 3.11 -6.94
CA ASP A 106 -17.68 4.52 -7.31
C ASP A 106 -17.26 5.45 -6.16
N GLN A 107 -17.57 5.08 -4.91
CA GLN A 107 -17.08 5.80 -3.72
C GLN A 107 -15.59 5.56 -3.43
N ARG A 108 -14.93 4.64 -4.14
CA ARG A 108 -13.56 4.18 -3.88
C ARG A 108 -12.66 4.29 -5.11
N ARG A 109 -12.93 5.27 -5.99
CA ARG A 109 -12.06 5.58 -7.13
C ARG A 109 -10.58 5.76 -6.76
N PRO A 110 -10.20 6.38 -5.62
CA PRO A 110 -8.80 6.45 -5.23
C PRO A 110 -8.15 5.06 -5.06
N PHE A 111 -8.83 4.11 -4.42
CA PHE A 111 -8.33 2.74 -4.29
C PHE A 111 -8.20 2.07 -5.66
N VAL A 112 -9.23 2.18 -6.51
CA VAL A 112 -9.22 1.60 -7.87
C VAL A 112 -8.04 2.13 -8.69
N ALA A 113 -7.76 3.43 -8.60
CA ALA A 113 -6.64 4.06 -9.29
C ALA A 113 -5.27 3.57 -8.79
N ARG A 114 -5.18 3.11 -7.53
CA ARG A 114 -3.93 2.63 -6.91
C ARG A 114 -3.67 1.13 -7.04
N VAL A 115 -4.59 0.37 -7.63
CA VAL A 115 -4.38 -1.07 -7.83
C VAL A 115 -3.10 -1.39 -8.64
N PRO A 116 -2.75 -0.65 -9.72
CA PRO A 116 -1.48 -0.86 -10.42
C PRO A 116 -0.24 -0.70 -9.52
N TYR A 117 -0.27 0.29 -8.60
CA TYR A 117 0.80 0.49 -7.62
C TYR A 117 0.93 -0.72 -6.69
N PHE A 118 -0.19 -1.26 -6.18
CA PHE A 118 -0.16 -2.43 -5.31
C PHE A 118 0.39 -3.68 -6.02
N VAL A 119 0.11 -3.84 -7.32
CA VAL A 119 0.69 -4.91 -8.14
C VAL A 119 2.21 -4.73 -8.24
N ALA A 120 2.68 -3.53 -8.58
CA ALA A 120 4.11 -3.24 -8.65
C ALA A 120 4.80 -3.48 -7.30
N PHE A 121 4.22 -2.99 -6.20
CA PHE A 121 4.74 -3.18 -4.86
C PHE A 121 4.87 -4.67 -4.52
N ALA A 122 3.84 -5.48 -4.79
CA ALA A 122 3.87 -6.91 -4.48
C ALA A 122 4.97 -7.64 -5.26
N THR A 123 5.17 -7.28 -6.53
CA THR A 123 6.25 -7.85 -7.37
C THR A 123 7.64 -7.45 -6.87
N GLU A 124 7.84 -6.18 -6.53
CA GLU A 124 9.15 -5.68 -6.09
C GLU A 124 9.51 -6.15 -4.67
N ALA A 125 8.50 -6.28 -3.79
CA ALA A 125 8.69 -6.69 -2.40
C ALA A 125 8.89 -8.20 -2.23
N GLU A 126 8.36 -9.03 -3.14
CA GLU A 126 8.37 -10.51 -3.05
C GLU A 126 9.70 -11.11 -2.55
N PRO A 127 10.88 -10.70 -3.07
CA PRO A 127 12.16 -11.31 -2.66
C PRO A 127 12.53 -11.09 -1.18
N TYR A 128 11.89 -10.12 -0.52
CA TYR A 128 12.22 -9.69 0.84
C TYR A 128 11.23 -10.22 1.89
N LEU A 129 10.08 -10.74 1.45
CA LEU A 129 8.98 -11.13 2.32
C LEU A 129 9.09 -12.57 2.84
N PRO A 130 8.57 -12.84 4.05
CA PRO A 130 8.24 -14.20 4.46
C PRO A 130 7.30 -14.85 3.43
N PRO A 131 7.51 -16.12 3.01
CA PRO A 131 6.74 -16.73 1.92
C PRO A 131 5.22 -16.67 2.10
N ASN A 132 4.73 -16.91 3.32
CA ASN A 132 3.30 -16.83 3.62
C ASN A 132 2.72 -15.42 3.40
N LEU A 133 3.46 -14.38 3.79
CA LEU A 133 3.05 -13.00 3.57
C LEU A 133 3.10 -12.62 2.08
N ALA A 134 4.12 -13.08 1.36
CA ALA A 134 4.24 -12.89 -0.09
C ALA A 134 3.05 -13.53 -0.84
N ASP A 135 2.68 -14.75 -0.50
CA ASP A 135 1.53 -15.46 -1.08
C ASP A 135 0.20 -14.74 -0.77
N LYS A 136 0.00 -14.37 0.50
CA LYS A 136 -1.19 -13.62 0.95
C LYS A 136 -1.33 -12.30 0.19
N LEU A 137 -0.25 -11.53 0.08
CA LEU A 137 -0.24 -10.26 -0.64
C LEU A 137 -0.50 -10.46 -2.14
N THR A 138 0.17 -11.43 -2.77
CA THR A 138 -0.01 -11.77 -4.20
C THR A 138 -1.47 -12.11 -4.52
N VAL A 139 -2.09 -12.97 -3.72
CA VAL A 139 -3.50 -13.33 -3.90
C VAL A 139 -4.42 -12.12 -3.72
N ALA A 140 -4.15 -11.28 -2.72
CA ALA A 140 -4.94 -10.08 -2.46
C ALA A 140 -4.85 -9.08 -3.63
N VAL A 141 -3.66 -8.83 -4.19
CA VAL A 141 -3.49 -7.89 -5.31
C VAL A 141 -4.10 -8.40 -6.60
N ILE A 142 -4.00 -9.70 -6.90
CA ILE A 142 -4.66 -10.31 -8.06
C ILE A 142 -6.17 -10.15 -7.94
N ARG A 143 -6.75 -10.49 -6.78
CA ARG A 143 -8.17 -10.32 -6.52
C ARG A 143 -8.61 -8.86 -6.67
N ALA A 144 -7.81 -7.92 -6.16
CA ALA A 144 -8.09 -6.50 -6.29
C ALA A 144 -8.05 -6.03 -7.75
N ALA A 145 -7.08 -6.50 -8.54
CA ALA A 145 -7.00 -6.23 -9.97
C ALA A 145 -8.25 -6.72 -10.70
N ASP A 146 -8.64 -7.97 -10.49
CA ASP A 146 -9.78 -8.57 -11.15
C ASP A 146 -11.10 -7.86 -10.82
N ILE A 147 -11.36 -7.59 -9.54
CA ILE A 147 -12.63 -7.00 -9.11
C ILE A 147 -12.76 -5.52 -9.48
N THR A 148 -11.63 -4.82 -9.61
CA THR A 148 -11.62 -3.38 -9.92
C THR A 148 -11.51 -3.08 -11.40
N GLU A 149 -11.10 -4.03 -12.25
CA GLU A 149 -10.94 -3.86 -13.70
C GLU A 149 -12.15 -3.17 -14.37
N PRO A 150 -13.41 -3.56 -14.12
CA PRO A 150 -14.57 -2.89 -14.74
C PRO A 150 -14.76 -1.43 -14.31
N TYR A 151 -14.11 -1.01 -13.23
CA TYR A 151 -14.23 0.32 -12.62
C TYR A 151 -12.99 1.17 -12.83
N ARG A 152 -11.96 0.66 -13.50
CA ARG A 152 -10.80 1.47 -13.87
C ARG A 152 -11.27 2.54 -14.85
N PRO A 153 -10.76 3.78 -14.74
CA PRO A 153 -10.95 4.74 -15.82
C PRO A 153 -10.41 4.08 -17.10
N ALA A 154 -11.20 4.09 -18.17
CA ALA A 154 -10.67 3.71 -19.48
C ALA A 154 -9.41 4.55 -19.68
N ALA A 155 -8.24 3.90 -19.79
CA ALA A 155 -6.97 4.59 -19.98
C ALA A 155 -7.20 5.61 -21.09
N THR A 156 -7.19 6.89 -20.73
CA THR A 156 -7.67 7.95 -21.59
C THR A 156 -6.97 7.82 -22.92
N ALA A 157 -7.75 7.78 -24.00
CA ALA A 157 -7.33 7.86 -25.39
C ALA A 157 -6.61 9.20 -25.68
N ALA A 158 -5.48 9.43 -25.01
CA ALA A 158 -4.73 10.68 -24.98
C ALA A 158 -3.25 10.49 -25.39
N LEU A 159 -2.98 9.50 -26.26
CA LEU A 159 -1.74 9.42 -27.02
C LEU A 159 -1.95 9.35 -28.56
N HIS A 160 -3.19 9.26 -29.04
CA HIS A 160 -3.46 9.17 -30.49
C HIS A 160 -4.21 10.36 -31.12
N ALA A 161 -4.63 11.37 -30.34
CA ALA A 161 -5.35 12.52 -30.87
C ALA A 161 -4.48 13.75 -31.21
N THR A 162 -3.15 13.72 -30.99
CA THR A 162 -2.27 14.89 -31.18
C THR A 162 -1.24 14.76 -32.31
N ARG A 163 -1.39 13.81 -33.25
CA ARG A 163 -0.38 13.66 -34.33
C ARG A 163 -0.88 13.40 -35.76
N SER A 164 -2.11 13.82 -36.08
CA SER A 164 -2.60 13.80 -37.47
C SER A 164 -3.45 15.02 -37.80
N ASP A 165 -2.92 16.22 -37.59
CA ASP A 165 -3.41 17.42 -38.28
C ASP A 165 -2.30 18.49 -38.34
N GLN A 166 -1.33 18.28 -39.23
CA GLN A 166 -0.59 19.38 -39.83
C GLN A 166 -0.49 19.14 -41.34
N PRO A 167 -1.10 20.01 -42.18
CA PRO A 167 -0.89 19.96 -43.61
C PRO A 167 0.53 20.44 -43.94
N SER A 168 1.28 19.63 -44.70
CA SER A 168 2.54 20.06 -45.30
C SER A 168 2.29 21.21 -46.28
N VAL A 169 2.85 22.36 -45.97
CA VAL A 169 3.07 23.46 -46.90
C VAL A 169 4.40 23.19 -47.61
N CYS A 170 4.33 22.96 -48.93
CA CYS A 170 5.37 23.26 -49.93
C CYS A 170 4.67 23.37 -51.29
#